data_AF-A0A924Y5M9-F1
#
_entry.id   AF-A0A924Y5M9-F1
#
_cell.length_a   1.000
_cell.length_b   1.000
_cell.length_c   1.000
_cell.angle_alpha   90.00
_cell.angle_beta   90.00
_cell.angle_gamma   90.00
#
_symmetry.space_group_name_H-M   'P 1'
#
loop_
_entity.id
_entity.type
_entity.pdbx_description
1 polymer ?
#
loop_
_entity_poly.entity_id
_entity_poly.type
_entity_poly.pdbx_seq_one_letter_code
_entity_poly.pdbx_strand_id
1 'polypeptide(L)'
;MPIPAFRDDGWLPVGHHAATWEEITDRFGGELGSQRSILTASLIQFRDALRGFGVSGTLVIDGSYISSKPDPKDFDVLLIGDSNLQERKDRKPLLGDLLDAEKAEKEHGYSLFYTTLDSPVLPVLRDL
;
A
#
# COMPACT_ATOMS: atom_id res chain seq x y z
N MET A 1 5.75 13.48 -10.70
CA MET A 1 6.17 14.67 -9.94
C MET A 1 6.77 14.12 -8.68
N PRO A 2 7.96 14.58 -8.26
CA PRO A 2 8.62 13.98 -7.11
C PRO A 2 7.73 14.09 -5.87
N ILE A 3 7.77 13.07 -5.01
CA ILE A 3 7.10 13.09 -3.71
C ILE A 3 7.55 14.35 -2.94
N PRO A 4 6.63 15.15 -2.37
CA PRO A 4 7.00 16.38 -1.69
C PRO A 4 7.92 16.18 -0.49
N ALA A 5 8.60 17.26 -0.09
CA ALA A 5 9.35 17.28 1.16
C ALA A 5 8.42 17.12 2.37
N PHE A 6 8.96 16.57 3.46
CA PHE A 6 8.24 16.50 4.72
C PHE A 6 8.00 17.90 5.28
N ARG A 7 6.87 18.06 5.97
CA ARG A 7 6.63 19.17 6.89
C ARG A 7 7.51 19.02 8.13
N ASP A 8 7.53 20.05 8.98
CA ASP A 8 8.33 20.07 10.22
C ASP A 8 7.98 18.97 11.23
N ASP A 9 6.76 18.43 11.15
CA ASP A 9 6.29 17.32 11.99
C ASP A 9 6.67 15.92 11.44
N GLY A 10 7.42 15.86 10.35
CA GLY A 10 7.90 14.62 9.76
C GLY A 10 6.88 13.89 8.87
N TRP A 11 5.77 14.52 8.51
CA TRP A 11 4.78 13.94 7.60
C TRP A 11 4.80 14.64 6.24
N LEU A 12 4.30 13.95 5.21
CA LEU A 12 4.04 14.60 3.92
C LEU A 12 2.98 15.72 4.09
N PRO A 13 2.93 16.72 3.19
CA PRO A 13 1.83 17.68 3.16
C PRO A 13 0.47 16.98 3.09
N VAL A 14 -0.58 17.60 3.60
CA VAL A 14 -1.93 17.01 3.57
C VAL A 14 -2.37 16.78 2.12
N GLY A 15 -3.05 15.64 1.90
CA GLY A 15 -3.61 15.23 0.60
C GLY A 15 -2.89 14.04 -0.04
N HIS A 16 -3.40 13.60 -1.19
CA HIS A 16 -2.83 12.49 -1.95
C HIS A 16 -1.66 12.91 -2.83
N HIS A 17 -0.57 12.17 -2.75
CA HIS A 17 0.64 12.40 -3.55
C HIS A 17 0.84 11.25 -4.53
N ALA A 18 0.48 11.46 -5.79
CA ALA A 18 0.71 10.47 -6.83
C ALA A 18 2.23 10.24 -7.01
N ALA A 19 2.65 8.99 -6.94
CA ALA A 19 4.06 8.60 -7.01
C ALA A 19 4.26 7.33 -7.82
N THR A 20 5.44 7.20 -8.44
CA THR A 20 5.89 5.92 -9.03
C THR A 20 6.52 5.02 -7.98
N TRP A 21 6.72 3.74 -8.32
CA TRP A 21 7.40 2.81 -7.43
C TRP A 21 8.86 3.18 -7.20
N GLU A 22 9.52 3.73 -8.21
CA GLU A 22 10.89 4.23 -8.12
C GLU A 22 10.95 5.41 -7.15
N GLU A 23 10.01 6.36 -7.23
CA GLU A 23 9.92 7.49 -6.29
C GLU A 23 9.66 6.99 -4.85
N ILE A 24 8.77 6.01 -4.65
CA ILE A 24 8.49 5.41 -3.34
C ILE A 24 9.74 4.73 -2.77
N THR A 25 10.44 3.92 -3.56
CA THR A 25 11.63 3.20 -3.11
C THR A 25 12.79 4.15 -2.84
N ASP A 26 13.01 5.16 -3.69
CA ASP A 26 14.06 6.16 -3.46
C ASP A 26 13.79 6.99 -2.19
N ARG A 27 12.52 7.36 -1.98
CA ARG A 27 12.15 8.23 -0.86
C ARG A 27 12.06 7.51 0.48
N PHE A 28 11.48 6.32 0.51
CA PHE A 28 11.11 5.62 1.74
C PHE A 28 11.87 4.31 1.96
N GLY A 29 12.62 3.85 0.95
CA GLY A 29 13.35 2.58 0.93
C GLY A 29 14.38 2.41 2.02
N GLY A 30 14.99 3.51 2.45
CA GLY A 30 16.08 3.49 3.44
C GLY A 30 17.31 2.74 2.95
N GLU A 31 18.29 2.60 3.84
CA GLU A 31 19.55 1.93 3.54
C GLU A 31 19.40 0.40 3.60
N LEU A 32 20.27 -0.32 2.90
CA LEU A 32 20.29 -1.78 2.90
C LEU A 32 20.43 -2.35 4.31
N GLY A 33 19.50 -3.21 4.71
CA GLY A 33 19.46 -3.84 6.03
C GLY A 33 18.74 -3.01 7.10
N SER A 34 18.27 -1.81 6.77
CA SER A 34 17.37 -1.04 7.63
C SER A 34 15.96 -1.63 7.66
N GLN A 35 15.19 -1.33 8.71
CA GLN A 35 13.77 -1.69 8.78
C GLN A 35 12.98 -1.20 7.56
N ARG A 36 13.27 0.02 7.10
CA ARG A 36 12.67 0.59 5.89
C ARG A 36 12.91 -0.28 4.66
N SER A 37 14.12 -0.80 4.48
CA SER A 37 14.45 -1.64 3.33
C SER A 37 13.69 -2.96 3.35
N ILE A 38 13.46 -3.53 4.54
CA ILE A 38 12.68 -4.76 4.74
C ILE A 38 11.21 -4.50 4.40
N LEU A 39 10.61 -3.44 4.95
CA LEU A 39 9.22 -3.07 4.67
C LEU A 39 9.00 -2.75 3.19
N THR A 40 9.94 -2.04 2.56
CA THR A 40 9.88 -1.70 1.14
C THR A 40 9.93 -2.94 0.27
N ALA A 41 10.80 -3.90 0.61
CA ALA A 41 10.87 -5.18 -0.08
C ALA A 41 9.56 -5.97 0.06
N SER A 42 8.96 -5.99 1.26
CA SER A 42 7.66 -6.63 1.51
C SER A 42 6.52 -5.97 0.70
N LEU A 43 6.45 -4.64 0.69
CA LEU A 43 5.47 -3.88 -0.10
C LEU A 43 5.62 -4.15 -1.61
N ILE A 44 6.86 -4.23 -2.11
CA ILE A 44 7.15 -4.59 -3.50
C ILE A 44 6.70 -6.01 -3.82
N GLN A 45 6.95 -6.97 -2.93
CA GLN A 45 6.50 -8.36 -3.09
C GLN A 45 4.97 -8.43 -3.14
N PHE A 46 4.27 -7.70 -2.26
CA PHE A 46 2.81 -7.62 -2.29
C PHE A 46 2.28 -7.07 -3.62
N ARG A 47 2.85 -5.96 -4.12
CA ARG A 47 2.52 -5.40 -5.45
C ARG A 47 2.73 -6.43 -6.55
N ASP A 48 3.86 -7.13 -6.55
CA ASP A 48 4.20 -8.08 -7.61
C ASP A 48 3.32 -9.33 -7.55
N ALA A 49 2.91 -9.77 -6.35
CA ALA A 49 1.92 -10.83 -6.17
C ALA A 49 0.55 -10.43 -6.76
N LEU A 50 0.06 -9.21 -6.48
CA LEU A 50 -1.16 -8.68 -7.07
C LEU A 50 -1.10 -8.69 -8.61
N ARG A 51 0.02 -8.22 -9.18
CA ARG A 51 0.26 -8.23 -10.63
C ARG A 51 0.29 -9.65 -11.18
N GLY A 52 0.91 -10.60 -10.48
CA GLY A 52 0.93 -12.02 -10.84
C GLY A 52 -0.47 -12.64 -10.91
N PHE A 53 -1.39 -12.20 -10.06
CA PHE A 53 -2.81 -12.59 -10.15
C PHE A 53 -3.59 -11.83 -11.23
N GLY A 54 -2.97 -10.86 -11.90
CA GLY A 54 -3.58 -9.96 -12.88
C GLY A 54 -4.49 -8.91 -12.25
N VAL A 55 -4.25 -8.52 -10.99
CA VAL A 55 -5.02 -7.47 -10.32
C VAL A 55 -4.48 -6.12 -10.75
N SER A 56 -5.37 -5.31 -11.33
CA SER A 56 -5.14 -3.90 -11.64
C SER A 56 -5.84 -3.01 -10.62
N GLY A 57 -5.33 -1.78 -10.45
CA GLY A 57 -5.90 -0.82 -9.52
C GLY A 57 -4.88 0.20 -9.04
N THR A 58 -5.28 0.95 -8.02
CA THR A 58 -4.44 1.92 -7.32
C THR A 58 -4.13 1.40 -5.92
N LEU A 59 -2.86 1.45 -5.52
CA LEU A 59 -2.46 1.26 -4.13
C LEU A 59 -2.27 2.63 -3.49
N VAL A 60 -3.01 2.87 -2.42
CA VAL A 60 -2.82 4.03 -1.53
C VAL A 60 -2.01 3.53 -0.34
N ILE A 61 -0.84 4.14 -0.12
CA ILE A 61 0.06 3.79 0.97
C ILE A 61 -0.06 4.86 2.04
N ASP A 62 -0.20 4.45 3.28
CA ASP A 62 -0.36 5.35 4.42
C ASP A 62 0.45 4.86 5.62
N GLY A 63 0.24 5.51 6.76
CA GLY A 63 0.78 5.10 8.03
C GLY A 63 2.21 5.53 8.24
N SER A 64 2.85 4.92 9.23
CA SER A 64 4.15 5.37 9.71
C SER A 64 5.27 5.23 8.67
N TYR A 65 5.11 4.33 7.68
CA TYR A 65 6.06 4.10 6.61
C TYR A 65 6.35 5.34 5.75
N ILE A 66 5.32 6.13 5.42
CA ILE A 66 5.44 7.35 4.59
C ILE A 66 5.85 8.60 5.39
N SER A 67 6.17 8.45 6.68
CA SER A 67 6.67 9.55 7.53
C SER A 67 8.20 9.62 7.51
N SER A 68 8.79 10.58 8.23
CA SER A 68 10.22 10.72 8.45
C SER A 68 10.76 9.84 9.60
N LYS A 69 9.92 9.01 10.23
CA LYS A 69 10.35 8.15 11.34
C LYS A 69 11.49 7.23 10.87
N PRO A 70 12.60 7.09 11.62
CA PRO A 70 13.71 6.24 11.18
C PRO A 70 13.34 4.76 11.12
N ASP A 71 12.46 4.33 12.04
CA ASP A 71 12.08 2.93 12.24
C ASP A 71 10.54 2.76 12.22
N PRO A 72 9.89 2.84 11.04
CA PRO A 72 8.48 2.52 10.90
C PRO A 72 8.25 1.02 11.17
N LYS A 73 7.14 0.69 11.85
CA LYS A 73 6.89 -0.70 12.27
C LYS A 73 6.34 -1.55 11.14
N ASP A 74 5.45 -0.97 10.36
CA ASP A 74 4.65 -1.56 9.31
C ASP A 74 4.41 -0.53 8.19
N PHE A 75 3.74 -0.98 7.13
CA PHE A 75 3.09 -0.11 6.17
C PHE A 75 1.59 -0.39 6.18
N ASP A 76 0.80 0.65 5.95
CA ASP A 76 -0.64 0.54 5.75
C ASP A 76 -0.93 0.68 4.26
N VAL A 77 -1.78 -0.19 3.71
CA VAL A 77 -2.15 -0.12 2.30
C VAL A 77 -3.64 -0.32 2.07
N LEU A 78 -4.21 0.53 1.22
CA LEU A 78 -5.53 0.39 0.66
C LEU A 78 -5.42 0.08 -0.84
N LEU A 79 -5.91 -1.08 -1.27
CA LEU A 79 -6.08 -1.42 -2.68
C LEU A 79 -7.45 -0.96 -3.17
N ILE A 80 -7.46 -0.07 -4.16
CA ILE A 80 -8.66 0.27 -4.95
C ILE A 80 -8.56 -0.51 -6.26
N GLY A 81 -9.20 -1.67 -6.29
CA GLY A 81 -9.16 -2.59 -7.44
C GLY A 81 -10.37 -2.47 -8.37
N ASP A 82 -10.33 -3.23 -9.46
CA ASP A 82 -11.45 -3.33 -10.41
C ASP A 82 -12.72 -3.88 -9.75
N SER A 83 -13.88 -3.58 -10.32
CA SER A 83 -15.20 -3.99 -9.80
C SER A 83 -15.38 -5.50 -9.65
N ASN A 84 -14.62 -6.31 -10.41
CA ASN A 84 -14.67 -7.77 -10.31
C ASN A 84 -13.68 -8.36 -9.27
N LEU A 85 -12.94 -7.53 -8.53
CA LEU A 85 -11.93 -8.01 -7.58
C LEU A 85 -12.52 -8.95 -6.53
N GLN A 86 -13.71 -8.62 -6.00
CA GLN A 86 -14.39 -9.46 -5.01
C GLN A 86 -14.73 -10.85 -5.59
N GLU A 87 -15.35 -10.92 -6.77
CA GLU A 87 -15.65 -12.19 -7.45
C GLU A 87 -14.39 -13.01 -7.71
N ARG A 88 -13.29 -12.35 -8.11
CA ARG A 88 -12.00 -13.00 -8.36
C ARG A 88 -11.39 -13.56 -7.08
N LYS A 89 -11.47 -12.81 -5.98
CA LYS A 89 -11.03 -13.23 -4.64
C LYS A 89 -11.76 -14.51 -4.22
N ASP A 90 -13.08 -14.54 -4.36
CA ASP A 90 -13.92 -15.68 -3.96
C ASP A 90 -13.61 -16.94 -4.79
N ARG A 91 -13.21 -16.77 -6.06
CA ARG A 91 -12.90 -17.90 -6.97
C ARG A 91 -11.47 -18.42 -6.88
N LYS A 92 -10.53 -17.62 -6.39
CA LYS A 92 -9.09 -17.96 -6.38
C LYS A 92 -8.58 -17.94 -4.93
N PRO A 93 -8.48 -19.10 -4.25
CA PRO A 93 -8.07 -19.17 -2.84
C PRO A 93 -6.78 -18.41 -2.53
N LEU A 94 -5.76 -18.49 -3.40
CA LEU A 94 -4.49 -17.76 -3.19
C LEU A 94 -4.64 -16.23 -3.28
N LEU A 95 -5.56 -15.73 -4.11
CA LEU A 95 -5.89 -14.30 -4.12
C LEU A 95 -6.74 -13.93 -2.90
N GLY A 96 -7.60 -14.85 -2.47
CA GLY A 96 -8.30 -14.81 -1.19
C GLY A 96 -7.35 -14.54 -0.03
N ASP A 97 -6.34 -15.39 0.10
CA ASP A 97 -5.31 -15.30 1.13
C ASP A 97 -4.48 -14.03 1.01
N LEU A 98 -4.10 -13.62 -0.21
CA LEU A 98 -3.35 -12.38 -0.43
C LEU A 98 -4.14 -11.12 -0.02
N LEU A 99 -5.47 -11.17 -0.12
CA LEU A 99 -6.39 -10.06 0.23
C LEU A 99 -7.11 -10.29 1.56
N ASP A 100 -6.55 -11.13 2.42
CA ASP A 100 -7.03 -11.37 3.78
C ASP A 100 -6.31 -10.43 4.75
N ALA A 101 -7.08 -9.55 5.40
CA ALA A 101 -6.52 -8.54 6.30
C ALA A 101 -5.91 -9.17 7.57
N GLU A 102 -6.52 -10.24 8.10
CA GLU A 102 -6.01 -10.91 9.29
C GLU A 102 -4.68 -11.63 9.00
N LYS A 103 -4.57 -12.25 7.84
CA LYS A 103 -3.30 -12.86 7.39
C LYS A 103 -2.23 -11.82 7.10
N ALA A 104 -2.58 -10.72 6.42
CA ALA A 104 -1.67 -9.61 6.20
C ALA A 104 -1.02 -9.12 7.51
N GLU A 105 -1.83 -8.93 8.55
CA GLU A 105 -1.34 -8.48 9.85
C GLU A 105 -0.54 -9.57 10.59
N LYS A 106 -1.10 -10.79 10.70
CA LYS A 106 -0.52 -11.84 11.55
C LYS A 106 0.68 -12.55 10.92
N GLU A 107 0.65 -12.75 9.61
CA GLU A 107 1.67 -13.54 8.90
C GLU A 107 2.71 -12.65 8.21
N HIS A 108 2.33 -11.43 7.82
CA HIS A 108 3.20 -10.56 7.03
C HIS A 108 3.54 -9.22 7.70
N GLY A 109 2.87 -8.86 8.80
CA GLY A 109 3.20 -7.68 9.60
C GLY A 109 2.86 -6.34 8.95
N TYR A 110 1.86 -6.30 8.06
CA TYR A 110 1.34 -5.07 7.47
C TYR A 110 -0.18 -5.04 7.48
N SER A 111 -0.77 -3.85 7.48
CA SER A 111 -2.23 -3.70 7.45
C SER A 111 -2.72 -3.53 6.01
N LEU A 112 -3.73 -4.31 5.66
CA LEU A 112 -4.30 -4.36 4.32
C LEU A 112 -5.80 -4.09 4.34
N PHE A 113 -6.21 -3.13 3.54
CA PHE A 113 -7.60 -2.87 3.20
C PHE A 113 -7.77 -2.96 1.68
N TYR A 114 -8.96 -3.30 1.22
CA TYR A 114 -9.30 -3.18 -0.20
C TYR A 114 -10.73 -2.74 -0.40
N THR A 115 -10.96 -2.10 -1.54
CA THR A 115 -12.27 -1.71 -2.04
C THR A 115 -12.25 -1.81 -3.57
N THR A 116 -13.40 -1.65 -4.20
CA THR A 116 -13.56 -1.69 -5.65
C THR A 116 -13.97 -0.34 -6.21
N LEU A 117 -13.74 -0.12 -7.52
CA LEU A 117 -14.06 1.12 -8.20
C LEU A 117 -15.55 1.51 -8.18
N ASP A 118 -16.44 0.54 -8.06
CA ASP A 118 -17.90 0.68 -7.97
C ASP A 118 -18.41 0.76 -6.53
N SER A 119 -17.51 0.74 -5.55
CA SER A 119 -17.86 0.81 -4.14
C SER A 119 -18.47 2.18 -3.79
N PRO A 120 -19.61 2.23 -3.08
CA PRO A 120 -20.27 3.48 -2.73
C PRO A 120 -19.46 4.36 -1.77
N VAL A 121 -18.43 3.80 -1.12
CA VAL A 121 -17.53 4.55 -0.25
C VAL A 121 -16.39 5.26 -1.00
N LEU A 122 -16.15 4.92 -2.27
CA LEU A 122 -15.04 5.49 -3.04
C LEU A 122 -15.11 7.01 -3.24
N PRO A 123 -16.28 7.63 -3.47
CA PRO A 123 -16.37 9.10 -3.56
C PRO A 123 -15.84 9.79 -2.31
N VAL A 124 -16.13 9.23 -1.12
CA VAL A 124 -15.64 9.78 0.16
C VAL A 124 -14.10 9.75 0.23
N LEU A 125 -13.48 8.70 -0.31
CA LEU A 125 -12.00 8.57 -0.32
C LEU A 125 -11.31 9.54 -1.28
N ARG A 126 -12.01 10.04 -2.31
CA ARG A 126 -11.45 11.01 -3.26
C ARG A 126 -11.40 12.44 -2.71
N ASP A 127 -12.24 12.71 -1.70
CA ASP A 127 -12.39 14.03 -1.10
C ASP A 127 -11.56 14.20 0.19
N LEU A 128 -10.86 13.14 0.63
CA LEU A 128 -9.85 13.15 1.72
C LEU A 128 -8.48 13.56 1.19
#